data_AF-A0A2E0F3Y4-F1
#
_entry.id   AF-A0A2E0F3Y4-F1
#
_cell.length_a   1.000
_cell.length_b   1.000
_cell.length_c   1.000
_cell.angle_alpha   90.00
_cell.angle_beta   90.00
_cell.angle_gamma   90.00
#
_symmetry.space_group_name_H-M   'P 1'
#
loop_
_entity.id
_entity.type
_entity.pdbx_description
1 polymer ?
#
loop_
_entity_poly.entity_id
_entity_poly.type
_entity_poly.pdbx_seq_one_letter_code
_entity_poly.pdbx_strand_id
1 'polypeptide(L)' 'MNKFLIVGLGNIGIDYVMTRHNIGFEILDQISKNYEVKFESRRFGDIIKIKK' A
#
# COMPACT_ATOMS: atom_id res chain seq x y z
N MET A 1 -19.76 11.76 -5.47
CA MET A 1 -19.13 10.53 -4.94
C MET A 1 -17.73 10.90 -4.48
N ASN A 2 -17.42 10.69 -3.21
CA ASN A 2 -16.14 11.15 -2.64
C ASN A 2 -15.03 10.17 -3.02
N LYS A 3 -13.91 10.71 -3.49
CA LYS A 3 -12.69 9.94 -3.71
C LYS A 3 -11.88 10.00 -2.42
N PHE A 4 -11.40 8.85 -1.96
CA PHE A 4 -10.50 8.75 -0.82
C PHE A 4 -9.09 8.46 -1.31
N LEU A 5 -8.11 9.08 -0.64
CA LEU A 5 -6.70 8.72 -0.77
C LEU A 5 -6.28 8.09 0.56
N ILE A 6 -5.88 6.82 0.50
CA ILE A 6 -5.33 6.08 1.63
C ILE A 6 -3.82 5.96 1.38
N VAL A 7 -3.01 6.34 2.35
CA VAL A 7 -1.54 6.33 2.25
C VAL A 7 -0.96 5.47 3.38
N GLY A 8 -0.14 4.51 3.01
CA GLY A 8 0.68 3.72 3.93
C GLY A 8 2.12 4.21 3.84
N LEU A 9 2.68 4.64 4.98
CA LEU A 9 4.08 5.08 5.08
C LEU A 9 4.94 3.92 5.60
N GLY A 10 6.21 3.92 5.21
CA GLY A 10 7.20 2.92 5.59
C GLY A 10 8.53 3.13 4.87
N ASN A 11 9.51 2.31 5.22
CA ASN A 11 10.83 2.28 4.57
C ASN A 11 10.91 1.13 3.56
N ILE A 12 11.57 1.35 2.42
CA ILE A 12 11.78 0.32 1.40
C ILE A 12 12.97 -0.59 1.74
N GLY A 13 12.89 -1.87 1.40
CA GLY A 13 13.96 -2.84 1.57
C GLY A 13 13.65 -3.94 2.59
N ILE A 14 14.35 -5.07 2.46
CA ILE A 14 14.12 -6.29 3.25
C ILE A 14 14.35 -6.05 4.76
N ASP A 15 15.26 -5.16 5.11
CA ASP A 15 15.62 -4.85 6.51
C ASP A 15 14.48 -4.20 7.31
N TYR A 16 13.46 -3.66 6.62
CA TYR A 16 12.34 -2.96 7.24
C TYR A 16 11.06 -3.79 7.30
N VAL A 17 11.09 -5.00 6.74
CA VAL A 17 9.95 -5.93 6.75
C VAL A 17 9.60 -6.30 8.19
N MET A 18 8.31 -6.28 8.52
CA MET A 18 7.77 -6.58 9.86
C MET A 18 8.27 -5.65 10.99
N THR A 19 8.81 -4.47 10.67
CA THR A 19 9.08 -3.44 11.67
C THR A 19 7.81 -2.64 11.98
N ARG A 20 7.66 -2.15 13.21
CA ARG A 20 6.50 -1.31 13.59
C ARG A 20 6.35 -0.07 12.70
N HIS A 21 7.45 0.45 12.16
CA HIS A 21 7.47 1.60 11.25
C HIS A 21 6.84 1.29 9.89
N ASN A 22 6.79 0.02 9.49
CA ASN A 22 6.28 -0.43 8.19
C ASN A 22 4.85 -0.97 8.23
N ILE A 23 4.14 -0.84 9.36
CA ILE A 23 2.74 -1.28 9.48
C ILE A 23 1.82 -0.67 8.41
N GLY A 24 2.14 0.55 7.93
CA GLY A 24 1.42 1.17 6.83
C GLY A 24 1.48 0.37 5.53
N PHE A 25 2.63 -0.23 5.20
CA PHE A 25 2.78 -1.11 4.04
C PHE A 25 1.99 -2.42 4.23
N GLU A 26 2.06 -3.02 5.41
CA GLU A 26 1.34 -4.28 5.71
C GLU A 26 -0.18 -4.12 5.59
N ILE A 27 -0.74 -3.00 6.09
CA ILE A 27 -2.17 -2.71 5.95
C ILE A 27 -2.55 -2.57 4.48
N LEU A 28 -1.75 -1.83 3.70
CA LEU A 28 -1.99 -1.65 2.27
C LEU A 28 -1.92 -2.98 1.50
N ASP A 29 -0.99 -3.86 1.85
CA ASP A 29 -0.90 -5.21 1.27
C ASP A 29 -2.14 -6.05 1.56
N GLN A 30 -2.66 -6.00 2.80
CA GLN A 30 -3.90 -6.70 3.16
C GLN A 30 -5.12 -6.14 2.40
N ILE A 31 -5.22 -4.81 2.26
CA ILE A 31 -6.26 -4.19 1.44
C ILE A 31 -6.15 -4.67 -0.01
N SER A 32 -4.95 -4.64 -0.58
CA SER A 32 -4.69 -5.09 -1.95
C SER A 32 -5.14 -6.54 -2.18
N LYS A 33 -4.82 -7.44 -1.24
CA LYS A 33 -5.25 -8.85 -1.26
C LYS A 33 -6.78 -9.00 -1.20
N ASN A 34 -7.45 -8.28 -0.30
CA ASN A 34 -8.90 -8.37 -0.13
C ASN A 34 -9.69 -7.90 -1.36
N TYR A 35 -9.12 -6.98 -2.15
CA TYR A 35 -9.71 -6.48 -3.39
C TYR A 35 -9.15 -7.16 -4.65
N GLU A 36 -8.29 -8.17 -4.50
CA GLU A 36 -7.64 -8.90 -5.60
C GLU A 36 -6.94 -7.99 -6.62
N VAL A 37 -6.36 -6.88 -6.15
CA VAL A 37 -5.59 -5.94 -6.98
C VAL A 37 -4.08 -6.10 -6.73
N LYS A 38 -3.26 -5.57 -7.65
CA LYS A 38 -1.81 -5.56 -7.52
C LYS A 38 -1.30 -4.14 -7.61
N PHE A 39 -0.33 -3.81 -6.76
CA PHE A 39 0.39 -2.56 -6.81
C PHE A 39 1.15 -2.42 -8.13
N GLU A 40 1.13 -1.20 -8.66
CA GLU A 40 1.93 -0.79 -9.81
C GLU A 40 2.91 0.31 -9.38
N SER A 41 4.19 0.08 -9.62
CA SER A 41 5.22 1.07 -9.31
C SER A 41 5.14 2.28 -10.24
N ARG A 42 5.11 3.47 -9.63
CA ARG A 42 5.14 4.77 -10.31
C ARG A 42 6.29 5.61 -9.76
N ARG A 43 6.50 6.79 -10.37
CA ARG A 43 7.59 7.70 -10.03
C ARG A 43 7.69 8.03 -8.52
N PHE A 44 6.56 8.08 -7.81
CA PHE A 44 6.49 8.53 -6.42
C PHE A 44 6.01 7.45 -5.45
N GLY A 45 6.04 6.19 -5.87
CA GLY A 45 5.62 5.05 -5.06
C GLY A 45 4.65 4.12 -5.79
N ASP A 46 4.27 3.08 -5.08
CA ASP A 46 3.39 2.04 -5.57
C ASP A 46 1.92 2.44 -5.38
N ILE A 47 1.11 2.26 -6.44
CA ILE A 47 -0.32 2.63 -6.40
C ILE A 47 -1.22 1.45 -6.78
N ILE A 48 -2.40 1.41 -6.16
CA ILE A 48 -3.56 0.65 -6.61
C ILE A 48 -4.76 1.60 -6.77
N LYS A 49 -5.71 1.23 -7.63
CA LYS A 49 -6.99 1.93 -7.77
C LYS A 49 -8.11 0.93 -7.60
N ILE A 50 -8.89 1.10 -6.55
CA ILE A 50 -10.09 0.31 -6.31
C ILE A 50 -11.29 1.13 -6.81
N LYS A 51 -12.08 0.54 -7.70
CA LYS A 51 -13.38 1.06 -8.10
C LYS A 51 -14.44 0.12 -7.53
N LYS A 52 -15.33 0.65 -6.72
CA LYS A 52 -16.53 -0.04 -6.26
C LYS A 52 -17.71 0.42 -7.10
#